data_AF-A0A7V9JTM9-F1
#
_entry.id   AF-A0A7V9JTM9-F1
#
_cell.length_a   1.000
_cell.length_b   1.000
_cell.length_c   1.000
_cell.angle_alpha   90.00
_cell.angle_beta   90.00
_cell.angle_gamma   90.00
#
_symmetry.space_group_name_H-M   'P 1'
#
loop_
_entity.id
_entity.type
_entity.pdbx_description
1 polymer ?
#
loop_
_entity_poly.entity_id
_entity_poly.type
_entity_poly.pdbx_seq_one_letter_code
_entity_poly.pdbx_strand_id
1 'polypeptide(L)'
;MGKRDKQERKRKKREARLRQEKHLRHSAPVAWASSDVDPAWEADADEDSDADAVADARFGDGSAVGGGYLAERAARLLALRSREVPFADRAAAESYQRSLIGRRIDDVVAERADPASRAQELAYRSLEEPAPAIALRLAREAVALDASCVDAMVQVAVLANQHDVAAAIPLLRAAVATGEALIAGSDNQKGEAWGAVLSRPYLRARYQLANALGVAGENAESVTHLRALLDLDRGDHLGARYLCVGTELRLGNGSAARELIARFPHDPHAVFPWALVIERWLAGERAAAAAARRSAREANPFVDSLLTGADKPPRSSGLWRPGSRDEAGFVFVTLGAAALAAAGFIPWMIHGGHATTAEDRAAARAAYALPVAALLTLGECANQRVSTVDYPSRFGLRPAHRSELVRMATDTALHESDGDPALWAPVHACRALAHIPYPEAAERLLRSLADLGDDDWMGHEIVEAIAPAGAEAIPGCARVLADEGILRDVRHYAAEALGEIGQRHPDCAPIVIESLRWTLERYRDNDPRLNAFLIWQLMDLRATTAADLVRSAYAADAVDERVIGNWEEVEESFLG
;
A
#
# COMPACT_ATOMS: atom_id res chain seq x y z
N MET A 1 -63.90 5.95 12.29
CA MET A 1 -62.75 5.38 11.53
C MET A 1 -61.53 5.32 12.43
N GLY A 2 -61.20 4.11 12.90
CA GLY A 2 -60.15 3.88 13.89
C GLY A 2 -58.74 4.01 13.33
N LYS A 3 -57.75 4.30 14.18
CA LYS A 3 -56.33 4.47 13.83
C LYS A 3 -55.77 3.32 12.97
N ARG A 4 -56.32 2.10 13.09
CA ARG A 4 -55.96 0.92 12.27
C ARG A 4 -56.31 1.07 10.79
N ASP A 5 -57.49 1.62 10.44
CA ASP A 5 -57.89 1.84 9.04
C ASP A 5 -56.99 2.87 8.32
N LYS A 6 -56.51 3.87 9.06
CA LYS A 6 -55.58 4.88 8.53
C LYS A 6 -54.19 4.29 8.28
N GLN A 7 -53.71 3.40 9.14
CA GLN A 7 -52.43 2.71 8.95
C GLN A 7 -52.50 1.73 7.77
N GLU A 8 -53.60 1.00 7.63
CA GLU A 8 -53.74 0.04 6.52
C GLU A 8 -53.88 0.74 5.16
N ARG A 9 -54.59 1.89 5.10
CA ARG A 9 -54.62 2.74 3.89
C ARG A 9 -53.25 3.33 3.54
N LYS A 10 -52.45 3.74 4.52
CA LYS A 10 -51.08 4.23 4.29
C LYS A 10 -50.16 3.12 3.77
N ARG A 11 -50.26 1.92 4.32
CA ARG A 11 -49.49 0.75 3.86
C ARG A 11 -49.85 0.36 2.43
N LYS A 12 -51.14 0.27 2.09
CA LYS A 12 -51.60 -0.04 0.72
C LYS A 12 -51.19 1.03 -0.30
N LYS A 13 -51.18 2.32 0.08
CA LYS A 13 -50.64 3.41 -0.77
C LYS A 13 -49.13 3.30 -1.01
N ARG A 14 -48.36 2.92 0.02
CA ARG A 14 -46.90 2.73 -0.08
C ARG A 14 -46.54 1.54 -0.97
N GLU A 15 -47.25 0.42 -0.81
CA GLU A 15 -47.07 -0.78 -1.65
C GLU A 15 -47.46 -0.52 -3.12
N ALA A 16 -48.50 0.30 -3.38
CA ALA A 16 -48.85 0.72 -4.73
C ALA A 16 -47.79 1.64 -5.38
N ARG A 17 -47.21 2.57 -4.61
CA ARG A 17 -46.13 3.46 -5.10
C ARG A 17 -44.86 2.70 -5.44
N LEU A 18 -44.46 1.75 -4.59
CA LEU A 18 -43.30 0.88 -4.83
C LEU A 18 -43.49 -0.02 -6.06
N ARG A 19 -44.73 -0.49 -6.32
CA ARG A 19 -45.05 -1.24 -7.55
C ARG A 19 -44.97 -0.35 -8.80
N GLN A 20 -45.36 0.91 -8.71
CA GLN A 20 -45.29 1.87 -9.82
C GLN A 20 -43.83 2.29 -10.12
N GLU A 21 -43.01 2.53 -9.08
CA GLU A 21 -41.56 2.78 -9.20
C GLU A 21 -40.80 1.59 -9.80
N LYS A 22 -41.16 0.36 -9.41
CA LYS A 22 -40.53 -0.86 -9.96
C LYS A 22 -40.87 -1.07 -11.44
N HIS A 23 -42.08 -0.68 -11.86
CA HIS A 23 -42.51 -0.73 -13.26
C HIS A 23 -41.81 0.32 -14.13
N LEU A 24 -41.48 1.49 -13.58
CA LEU A 24 -40.73 2.57 -14.26
C LEU A 24 -39.23 2.24 -14.41
N ARG A 25 -38.64 1.46 -13.49
CA ARG A 25 -37.24 0.98 -13.59
C ARG A 25 -36.99 -0.06 -14.69
N HIS A 26 -38.03 -0.73 -15.19
CA HIS A 26 -37.90 -1.77 -16.22
C HIS A 26 -38.21 -1.28 -17.65
N SER A 27 -38.44 0.01 -17.86
CA SER A 27 -38.77 0.56 -19.19
C SER A 27 -38.24 1.99 -19.39
N ALA A 28 -36.92 2.16 -19.48
CA ALA A 28 -36.27 3.19 -20.33
C ALA A 28 -34.73 3.05 -20.32
N PRO A 29 -34.01 3.42 -21.40
CA PRO A 29 -32.59 3.13 -21.60
C PRO A 29 -31.62 4.26 -21.16
N VAL A 30 -30.38 3.82 -20.88
CA VAL A 30 -29.10 4.51 -20.63
C VAL A 30 -28.97 6.01 -20.99
N ALA A 31 -28.59 6.83 -20.00
CA ALA A 31 -27.89 8.11 -20.18
C ALA A 31 -26.92 8.34 -19.00
N TRP A 32 -25.69 8.72 -19.32
CA TRP A 32 -24.65 9.14 -18.38
C TRP A 32 -24.95 10.58 -17.94
N ALA A 33 -24.99 10.81 -16.63
CA ALA A 33 -25.21 12.11 -15.97
C ALA A 33 -26.54 12.83 -16.30
N SER A 34 -27.58 12.59 -15.49
CA SER A 34 -28.51 13.65 -15.09
C SER A 34 -28.57 13.73 -13.58
N SER A 35 -28.54 14.98 -13.09
CA SER A 35 -28.86 15.35 -11.73
C SER A 35 -30.36 15.18 -11.52
N ASP A 36 -30.76 14.11 -10.86
CA ASP A 36 -32.09 13.99 -10.26
C ASP A 36 -31.90 13.66 -8.78
N VAL A 37 -32.04 14.71 -7.96
CA VAL A 37 -32.05 14.61 -6.50
C VAL A 37 -33.34 13.91 -6.09
N ASP A 38 -33.23 12.73 -5.47
CA ASP A 38 -34.35 12.05 -4.81
C ASP A 38 -34.62 12.75 -3.45
N PRO A 39 -35.78 13.39 -3.23
CA PRO A 39 -36.05 14.17 -2.02
C PRO A 39 -36.61 13.26 -0.91
N ALA A 40 -35.79 12.33 -0.42
CA ALA A 40 -36.18 11.40 0.65
C ALA A 40 -35.11 11.20 1.73
N TRP A 41 -34.27 12.20 1.99
CA TRP A 41 -33.27 12.19 3.07
C TRP A 41 -33.45 13.29 4.12
N GLU A 42 -34.63 13.92 4.21
CA GLU A 42 -35.03 14.62 5.43
C GLU A 42 -35.54 13.62 6.47
N ALA A 43 -34.62 13.01 7.22
CA ALA A 43 -34.87 12.50 8.57
C ALA A 43 -33.54 12.20 9.29
N ASP A 44 -33.25 13.07 10.26
CA ASP A 44 -32.37 12.86 11.43
C ASP A 44 -30.86 12.73 11.16
N ALA A 45 -30.29 13.68 10.41
CA ALA A 45 -28.97 14.18 10.74
C ALA A 45 -29.18 15.47 11.55
N ASP A 46 -28.61 15.56 12.75
CA ASP A 46 -28.56 16.81 13.52
C ASP A 46 -27.67 17.81 12.76
N GLU A 47 -28.22 18.46 11.73
CA GLU A 47 -27.54 19.47 10.89
C GLU A 47 -27.19 20.75 11.68
N ASP A 48 -27.72 20.91 12.90
CA ASP A 48 -27.47 22.08 13.75
C ASP A 48 -26.27 21.91 14.71
N SER A 49 -25.74 20.70 14.96
CA SER A 49 -24.72 20.53 16.02
C SER A 49 -23.29 20.92 15.60
N ASP A 50 -22.91 20.68 14.34
CA ASP A 50 -21.52 20.89 13.88
C ASP A 50 -21.26 22.33 13.42
N ALA A 51 -22.25 22.99 12.81
CA ALA A 51 -22.13 24.39 12.39
C ALA A 51 -22.06 25.36 13.59
N ASP A 52 -22.85 25.10 14.63
CA ASP A 52 -22.82 25.88 15.87
C ASP A 52 -21.54 25.62 16.69
N ALA A 53 -20.98 24.41 16.63
CA ALA A 53 -19.71 24.07 17.28
C ALA A 53 -18.49 24.79 16.64
N VAL A 54 -18.49 24.95 15.31
CA VAL A 54 -17.43 25.71 14.60
C VAL A 54 -17.53 27.21 14.91
N ALA A 55 -18.75 27.74 15.07
CA ALA A 55 -18.99 29.15 15.39
C ALA A 55 -18.61 29.53 16.83
N ASP A 56 -18.71 28.61 17.81
CA ASP A 56 -18.29 28.86 19.20
C ASP A 56 -16.87 28.35 19.53
N ALA A 57 -16.04 27.99 18.53
CA ALA A 57 -14.70 27.48 18.75
C ALA A 57 -13.80 28.48 19.52
N ARG A 58 -13.13 28.00 20.58
CA ARG A 58 -12.29 28.81 21.47
C ARG A 58 -10.83 28.37 21.45
N PHE A 59 -9.94 29.28 21.81
CA PHE A 59 -8.54 28.92 22.01
C PHE A 59 -8.39 27.99 23.24
N GLY A 60 -7.67 26.87 23.07
CA GLY A 60 -7.20 26.03 24.18
C GLY A 60 -8.20 25.02 24.77
N ASP A 61 -9.41 24.90 24.23
CA ASP A 61 -10.46 23.98 24.72
C ASP A 61 -10.45 22.60 24.01
N GLY A 62 -9.52 22.37 23.08
CA GLY A 62 -9.46 21.14 22.29
C GLY A 62 -10.45 21.07 21.13
N SER A 63 -11.31 22.07 20.92
CA SER A 63 -12.24 22.15 19.77
C SER A 63 -11.50 22.16 18.42
N ALA A 64 -10.22 22.58 18.41
CA ALA A 64 -9.34 22.56 17.24
C ALA A 64 -8.88 21.15 16.79
N VAL A 65 -9.23 20.08 17.52
CA VAL A 65 -8.74 18.72 17.26
C VAL A 65 -9.60 17.94 16.25
N GLY A 66 -10.68 18.51 15.69
CA GLY A 66 -11.61 17.75 14.85
C GLY A 66 -12.21 18.42 13.61
N GLY A 67 -11.95 19.70 13.30
CA GLY A 67 -12.69 20.38 12.22
C GLY A 67 -11.85 21.35 11.36
N GLY A 68 -11.79 21.06 10.06
CA GLY A 68 -11.48 22.04 9.00
C GLY A 68 -10.22 22.90 9.20
N TYR A 69 -10.31 24.18 8.85
CA TYR A 69 -9.24 25.17 8.93
C TYR A 69 -9.14 25.84 10.32
N LEU A 70 -9.91 25.40 11.33
CA LEU A 70 -9.95 26.05 12.65
C LEU A 70 -8.57 26.14 13.34
N ALA A 71 -7.82 25.05 13.35
CA ALA A 71 -6.47 25.05 13.91
C ALA A 71 -5.52 26.00 13.14
N GLU A 72 -5.69 26.08 11.82
CA GLU A 72 -4.91 26.98 10.96
C GLU A 72 -5.30 28.45 11.18
N ARG A 73 -6.59 28.76 11.35
CA ARG A 73 -7.10 30.10 11.69
C ARG A 73 -6.46 30.62 12.97
N ALA A 74 -6.47 29.81 14.04
CA ALA A 74 -5.85 30.15 15.31
C ALA A 74 -4.32 30.35 15.18
N ALA A 75 -3.62 29.43 14.51
CA ALA A 75 -2.18 29.52 14.30
C ALA A 75 -1.79 30.76 13.46
N ARG A 76 -2.61 31.10 12.45
CA ARG A 76 -2.42 32.27 11.61
C ARG A 76 -2.52 33.58 12.39
N LEU A 77 -3.49 33.71 13.30
CA LEU A 77 -3.62 34.90 14.15
C LEU A 77 -2.37 35.13 15.01
N LEU A 78 -1.83 34.06 15.60
CA LEU A 78 -0.58 34.11 16.36
C LEU A 78 0.61 34.52 15.48
N ALA A 79 0.70 33.97 14.26
CA ALA A 79 1.77 34.29 13.32
C ALA A 79 1.72 35.74 12.83
N LEU A 80 0.52 36.26 12.52
CA LEU A 80 0.33 37.67 12.16
C LEU A 80 0.71 38.59 13.31
N ARG A 81 0.28 38.27 14.54
CA ARG A 81 0.64 39.06 15.72
C ARG A 81 2.15 39.14 15.90
N SER A 82 2.85 38.02 15.77
CA SER A 82 4.31 37.94 15.87
C SER A 82 5.02 38.79 14.81
N ARG A 83 4.48 38.86 13.59
CA ARG A 83 5.03 39.73 12.52
C ARG A 83 4.83 41.22 12.80
N GLU A 84 3.67 41.60 13.34
CA GLU A 84 3.36 43.00 13.66
C GLU A 84 4.14 43.51 14.86
N VAL A 85 4.20 42.70 15.91
CA VAL A 85 4.95 43.00 17.14
C VAL A 85 5.66 41.71 17.58
N PRO A 86 6.95 41.58 17.25
CA PRO A 86 7.74 40.43 17.66
C PRO A 86 7.74 40.26 19.18
N PHE A 87 7.56 39.01 19.63
CA PHE A 87 7.69 38.68 21.04
C PHE A 87 9.15 38.81 21.47
N ALA A 88 9.39 39.42 22.64
CA ALA A 88 10.73 39.61 23.17
C ALA A 88 11.44 38.28 23.50
N ASP A 89 10.67 37.31 23.99
CA ASP A 89 11.13 35.96 24.31
C ASP A 89 9.97 34.95 24.22
N ARG A 90 10.30 33.68 24.46
CA ARG A 90 9.32 32.58 24.48
C ARG A 90 8.27 32.75 25.57
N ALA A 91 8.62 33.29 26.73
CA ALA A 91 7.69 33.47 27.84
C ALA A 91 6.61 34.51 27.52
N ALA A 92 6.98 35.58 26.80
CA ALA A 92 6.05 36.59 26.30
C ALA A 92 5.09 36.00 25.25
N ALA A 93 5.59 35.15 24.34
CA ALA A 93 4.75 34.44 23.38
C ALA A 93 3.76 33.49 24.07
N GLU A 94 4.22 32.70 25.04
CA GLU A 94 3.36 31.80 25.83
C GLU A 94 2.34 32.57 26.67
N SER A 95 2.72 33.70 27.26
CA SER A 95 1.80 34.57 28.02
C SER A 95 0.68 35.10 27.13
N TYR A 96 1.01 35.55 25.91
CA TYR A 96 0.01 35.98 24.93
C TYR A 96 -0.90 34.83 24.51
N GLN A 97 -0.36 33.64 24.21
CA GLN A 97 -1.17 32.46 23.91
C GLN A 97 -2.13 32.12 25.05
N ARG A 98 -1.66 32.16 26.30
CA ARG A 98 -2.52 31.95 27.48
C ARG A 98 -3.61 33.00 27.62
N SER A 99 -3.35 34.25 27.24
CA SER A 99 -4.36 35.32 27.26
C SER A 99 -5.51 35.11 26.27
N LEU A 100 -5.29 34.30 25.25
CA LEU A 100 -6.32 33.95 24.27
C LEU A 100 -7.21 32.80 24.74
N ILE A 101 -6.75 31.95 25.67
CA ILE A 101 -7.48 30.76 26.12
C ILE A 101 -8.90 31.14 26.56
N GLY A 102 -9.89 30.40 26.05
CA GLY A 102 -11.31 30.62 26.33
C GLY A 102 -11.98 31.74 25.51
N ARG A 103 -11.21 32.54 24.75
CA ARG A 103 -11.78 33.51 23.79
C ARG A 103 -12.23 32.78 22.52
N ARG A 104 -13.31 33.25 21.89
CA ARG A 104 -13.75 32.74 20.58
C ARG A 104 -12.77 33.18 19.50
N ILE A 105 -12.49 32.28 18.56
CA ILE A 105 -11.61 32.59 17.42
C ILE A 105 -12.21 33.73 16.59
N ASP A 106 -13.51 33.68 16.31
CA ASP A 106 -14.22 34.69 15.53
C ASP A 106 -14.13 36.10 16.14
N ASP A 107 -14.17 36.23 17.46
CA ASP A 107 -14.04 37.52 18.14
C ASP A 107 -12.63 38.11 17.93
N VAL A 108 -11.59 37.27 18.02
CA VAL A 108 -10.20 37.70 17.81
C VAL A 108 -9.94 38.03 16.34
N VAL A 109 -10.58 37.31 15.41
CA VAL A 109 -10.57 37.65 13.99
C VAL A 109 -11.26 38.99 13.75
N ALA A 110 -12.43 39.24 14.35
CA ALA A 110 -13.20 40.46 14.17
C ALA A 110 -12.48 41.72 14.68
N GLU A 111 -11.59 41.58 15.67
CA GLU A 111 -10.69 42.65 16.12
C GLU A 111 -9.70 43.10 15.03
N ARG A 112 -9.41 42.23 14.06
CA ARG A 112 -8.53 42.53 12.92
C ARG A 112 -9.36 43.11 11.77
N ALA A 113 -9.38 44.44 11.68
CA ALA A 113 -10.14 45.18 10.67
C ALA A 113 -9.46 45.26 9.28
N ASP A 114 -8.37 44.53 9.04
CA ASP A 114 -7.61 44.64 7.79
C ASP A 114 -8.22 43.80 6.65
N PRO A 115 -8.21 44.30 5.39
CA PRO A 115 -8.80 43.60 4.25
C PRO A 115 -8.21 42.20 3.99
N ALA A 116 -6.91 42.00 4.22
CA ALA A 116 -6.22 40.73 3.96
C ALA A 116 -6.63 39.62 4.95
N SER A 117 -6.81 39.96 6.23
CA SER A 117 -7.37 39.05 7.22
C SER A 117 -8.80 38.64 6.83
N ARG A 118 -9.66 39.61 6.51
CA ARG A 118 -11.05 39.36 6.10
C ARG A 118 -11.16 38.53 4.81
N ALA A 119 -10.32 38.80 3.83
CA ALA A 119 -10.27 38.05 2.58
C ALA A 119 -9.93 36.58 2.82
N GLN A 120 -8.93 36.30 3.64
CA GLN A 120 -8.57 34.92 3.94
C GLN A 120 -9.64 34.18 4.77
N GLU A 121 -10.37 34.85 5.65
CA GLU A 121 -11.48 34.20 6.37
C GLU A 121 -12.59 33.79 5.40
N LEU A 122 -12.89 34.62 4.39
CA LEU A 122 -13.77 34.23 3.29
C LEU A 122 -13.17 33.08 2.46
N ALA A 123 -11.85 33.06 2.27
CA ALA A 123 -11.17 31.96 1.58
C ALA A 123 -11.26 30.62 2.34
N TYR A 124 -11.09 30.62 3.66
CA TYR A 124 -11.29 29.41 4.48
C TYR A 124 -12.73 28.91 4.39
N ARG A 125 -13.72 29.80 4.50
CA ARG A 125 -15.12 29.45 4.31
C ARG A 125 -15.38 28.90 2.90
N SER A 126 -14.74 29.46 1.89
CA SER A 126 -14.82 28.92 0.52
C SER A 126 -14.22 27.52 0.39
N LEU A 127 -13.14 27.21 1.13
CA LEU A 127 -12.47 25.91 1.08
C LEU A 127 -13.28 24.80 1.78
N GLU A 128 -14.10 25.16 2.77
CA GLU A 128 -14.95 24.25 3.54
C GLU A 128 -16.37 24.12 2.96
N GLU A 129 -16.76 25.02 2.06
CA GLU A 129 -18.11 25.08 1.50
C GLU A 129 -18.35 23.94 0.50
N PRO A 130 -19.31 23.02 0.79
CA PRO A 130 -19.59 21.90 -0.10
C PRO A 130 -20.25 22.30 -1.43
N ALA A 131 -20.97 23.43 -1.48
CA ALA A 131 -21.66 23.87 -2.70
C ALA A 131 -20.73 24.72 -3.59
N PRO A 132 -20.33 24.23 -4.79
CA PRO A 132 -19.33 24.91 -5.63
C PRO A 132 -19.70 26.35 -6.01
N ALA A 133 -21.00 26.62 -6.20
CA ALA A 133 -21.49 27.97 -6.53
C ALA A 133 -21.34 28.96 -5.36
N ILE A 134 -21.54 28.50 -4.13
CA ILE A 134 -21.37 29.32 -2.92
C ILE A 134 -19.88 29.53 -2.64
N ALA A 135 -19.08 28.46 -2.73
CA ALA A 135 -17.63 28.53 -2.60
C ALA A 135 -17.03 29.54 -3.59
N LEU A 136 -17.40 29.47 -4.88
CA LEU A 136 -16.92 30.40 -5.90
C LEU A 136 -17.33 31.85 -5.61
N ARG A 137 -18.53 32.08 -5.08
CA ARG A 137 -18.97 33.43 -4.66
C ARG A 137 -18.09 33.96 -3.53
N LEU A 138 -17.88 33.17 -2.48
CA LEU A 138 -17.03 33.53 -1.34
C LEU A 138 -15.60 33.83 -1.78
N ALA A 139 -15.02 33.00 -2.66
CA ALA A 139 -13.69 33.22 -3.20
C ALA A 139 -13.59 34.52 -4.02
N ARG A 140 -14.62 34.85 -4.82
CA ARG A 140 -14.66 36.13 -5.57
C ARG A 140 -14.76 37.33 -4.64
N GLU A 141 -15.56 37.24 -3.58
CA GLU A 141 -15.66 38.28 -2.55
C GLU A 141 -14.32 38.47 -1.83
N ALA A 142 -13.61 37.39 -1.52
CA ALA A 142 -12.26 37.45 -0.94
C ALA A 142 -11.26 38.16 -1.86
N VAL A 143 -11.19 37.79 -3.15
CA VAL A 143 -10.30 38.44 -4.14
C VAL A 143 -10.66 39.92 -4.34
N ALA A 144 -11.95 40.28 -4.25
CA ALA A 144 -12.38 41.67 -4.33
C ALA A 144 -11.93 42.52 -3.12
N LEU A 145 -11.78 41.91 -1.94
CA LEU A 145 -11.24 42.57 -0.75
C LEU A 145 -9.71 42.65 -0.77
N ASP A 146 -9.05 41.58 -1.19
CA ASP A 146 -7.60 41.50 -1.33
C ASP A 146 -7.23 40.59 -2.50
N ALA A 147 -6.74 41.21 -3.58
CA ALA A 147 -6.32 40.51 -4.79
C ALA A 147 -5.08 39.62 -4.58
N SER A 148 -4.38 39.76 -3.45
CA SER A 148 -3.22 38.92 -3.08
C SER A 148 -3.59 37.70 -2.22
N CYS A 149 -4.87 37.49 -1.90
CA CYS A 149 -5.32 36.33 -1.14
C CYS A 149 -5.19 35.03 -1.95
N VAL A 150 -4.07 34.33 -1.77
CA VAL A 150 -3.66 33.15 -2.57
C VAL A 150 -4.70 32.04 -2.58
N ASP A 151 -5.24 31.65 -1.42
CA ASP A 151 -6.26 30.57 -1.36
C ASP A 151 -7.52 30.95 -2.14
N ALA A 152 -7.93 32.23 -2.09
CA ALA A 152 -9.07 32.71 -2.85
C ALA A 152 -8.77 32.73 -4.36
N MET A 153 -7.57 33.15 -4.77
CA MET A 153 -7.14 33.07 -6.18
C MET A 153 -7.22 31.63 -6.70
N VAL A 154 -6.73 30.66 -5.93
CA VAL A 154 -6.78 29.23 -6.27
C VAL A 154 -8.22 28.74 -6.39
N GLN A 155 -9.08 29.06 -5.41
CA GLN A 155 -10.50 28.68 -5.43
C GLN A 155 -11.22 29.24 -6.65
N VAL A 156 -11.01 30.52 -6.98
CA VAL A 156 -11.58 31.12 -8.21
C VAL A 156 -11.06 30.40 -9.46
N ALA A 157 -9.76 30.12 -9.54
CA ALA A 157 -9.17 29.44 -10.69
C ALA A 157 -9.75 28.04 -10.92
N VAL A 158 -9.87 27.24 -9.86
CA VAL A 158 -10.37 25.85 -9.95
C VAL A 158 -11.88 25.81 -10.18
N LEU A 159 -12.66 26.52 -9.37
CA LEU A 159 -14.14 26.42 -9.42
C LEU A 159 -14.73 27.07 -10.68
N ALA A 160 -14.15 28.18 -11.16
CA ALA A 160 -14.65 28.83 -12.38
C ALA A 160 -14.30 28.05 -13.65
N ASN A 161 -13.31 27.16 -13.60
CA ASN A 161 -12.78 26.42 -14.76
C ASN A 161 -12.82 24.90 -14.54
N GLN A 162 -13.79 24.40 -13.78
CA GLN A 162 -13.93 22.96 -13.46
C GLN A 162 -14.06 22.04 -14.68
N HIS A 163 -14.41 22.60 -15.85
CA HIS A 163 -14.55 21.88 -17.13
C HIS A 163 -13.47 22.27 -18.16
N ASP A 164 -12.55 23.16 -17.80
CA ASP A 164 -11.46 23.61 -18.67
C ASP A 164 -10.19 23.82 -17.84
N VAL A 165 -9.51 22.72 -17.52
CA VAL A 165 -8.29 22.76 -16.71
C VAL A 165 -7.18 23.61 -17.35
N ALA A 166 -7.14 23.68 -18.69
CA ALA A 166 -6.15 24.46 -19.41
C ALA A 166 -6.32 25.97 -19.14
N ALA A 167 -7.57 26.45 -19.05
CA ALA A 167 -7.86 27.83 -18.65
C ALA A 167 -7.51 28.12 -17.17
N ALA A 168 -7.52 27.11 -16.30
CA ALA A 168 -7.15 27.26 -14.89
C ALA A 168 -5.63 27.45 -14.68
N ILE A 169 -4.80 26.79 -15.49
CA ILE A 169 -3.33 26.78 -15.35
C ILE A 169 -2.70 28.19 -15.25
N PRO A 170 -2.95 29.16 -16.16
CA PRO A 170 -2.34 30.48 -16.05
C PRO A 170 -2.76 31.24 -14.78
N LEU A 171 -4.00 31.03 -14.30
CA LEU A 171 -4.50 31.62 -13.06
C LEU A 171 -3.81 30.99 -11.84
N LEU A 172 -3.61 29.67 -11.86
CA LEU A 172 -2.88 28.95 -10.82
C LEU A 172 -1.40 29.32 -10.78
N ARG A 173 -0.75 29.52 -11.95
CA ARG A 173 0.63 30.06 -12.03
C ARG A 173 0.71 31.44 -11.38
N ALA A 174 -0.26 32.32 -11.64
CA ALA A 174 -0.32 33.63 -10.99
C ALA A 174 -0.50 33.52 -9.45
N ALA A 175 -1.36 32.62 -8.97
CA ALA A 175 -1.54 32.38 -7.55
C ALA A 175 -0.25 31.86 -6.87
N VAL A 176 0.46 30.94 -7.52
CA VAL A 176 1.77 30.44 -7.05
C VAL A 176 2.79 31.57 -6.98
N ALA A 177 2.90 32.41 -8.02
CA ALA A 177 3.82 33.54 -8.04
C ALA A 177 3.50 34.57 -6.94
N THR A 178 2.23 34.88 -6.72
CA THR A 178 1.79 35.74 -5.60
C THR A 178 2.18 35.13 -4.26
N GLY A 179 1.90 33.84 -4.05
CA GLY A 179 2.25 33.14 -2.81
C GLY A 179 3.75 33.10 -2.55
N GLU A 180 4.55 32.87 -3.59
CA GLU A 180 6.01 32.88 -3.52
C GLU A 180 6.55 34.26 -3.13
N ALA A 181 6.01 35.34 -3.71
CA ALA A 181 6.38 36.71 -3.35
C ALA A 181 6.01 37.06 -1.90
N LEU A 182 4.86 36.59 -1.40
CA LEU A 182 4.40 36.85 -0.02
C LEU A 182 5.24 36.18 1.06
N ILE A 183 5.92 35.08 0.71
CA ILE A 183 6.82 34.37 1.61
C ILE A 183 8.30 34.66 1.32
N ALA A 184 8.60 35.47 0.31
CA ALA A 184 9.96 35.84 -0.02
C ALA A 184 10.58 36.61 1.16
N GLY A 185 11.68 36.09 1.71
CA GLY A 185 12.38 36.67 2.85
C GLY A 185 11.95 36.18 4.24
N SER A 186 11.00 35.24 4.35
CA SER A 186 10.85 34.47 5.60
C SER A 186 11.89 33.33 5.66
N ASP A 187 12.36 33.00 6.87
CA ASP A 187 13.21 31.83 7.17
C ASP A 187 12.41 30.51 6.97
N ASN A 188 11.85 30.31 5.78
CA ASN A 188 11.22 29.05 5.40
C ASN A 188 12.34 28.05 5.15
N GLN A 189 12.79 27.42 6.23
CA GLN A 189 13.78 26.37 6.15
C GLN A 189 13.24 25.24 5.29
N LYS A 190 14.07 24.77 4.34
CA LYS A 190 13.74 23.63 3.48
C LYS A 190 13.27 22.46 4.35
N GLY A 191 12.04 22.02 4.14
CA GLY A 191 11.44 20.88 4.81
C GLY A 191 10.47 21.21 5.95
N GLU A 192 10.39 22.48 6.39
CA GLU A 192 9.55 22.91 7.53
C GLU A 192 8.49 23.95 7.14
N ALA A 193 8.29 24.19 5.84
CA ALA A 193 7.40 25.26 5.36
C ALA A 193 5.97 25.11 5.91
N TRP A 194 5.44 23.88 6.03
CA TRP A 194 4.11 23.65 6.58
C TRP A 194 3.92 24.17 8.02
N GLY A 195 4.97 24.13 8.84
CA GLY A 195 4.96 24.67 10.21
C GLY A 195 4.86 26.20 10.23
N ALA A 196 5.42 26.87 9.23
CA ALA A 196 5.21 28.29 8.99
C ALA A 196 3.83 28.50 8.35
N VAL A 197 2.79 28.62 9.20
CA VAL A 197 1.37 28.68 8.81
C VAL A 197 1.06 29.65 7.66
N LEU A 198 1.76 30.79 7.58
CA LEU A 198 1.56 31.80 6.54
C LEU A 198 2.04 31.34 5.15
N SER A 199 2.80 30.25 5.05
CA SER A 199 3.24 29.67 3.79
C SER A 199 2.27 28.62 3.23
N ARG A 200 1.33 28.12 4.03
CA ARG A 200 0.41 27.04 3.62
C ARG A 200 -0.46 27.40 2.40
N PRO A 201 -0.96 28.64 2.22
CA PRO A 201 -1.65 29.03 0.99
C PRO A 201 -0.79 28.85 -0.27
N TYR A 202 0.52 29.16 -0.19
CA TYR A 202 1.45 28.95 -1.30
C TYR A 202 1.68 27.47 -1.60
N LEU A 203 1.83 26.63 -0.57
CA LEU A 203 1.95 25.18 -0.76
C LEU A 203 0.70 24.58 -1.40
N ARG A 204 -0.50 24.98 -0.94
CA ARG A 204 -1.78 24.59 -1.56
C ARG A 204 -1.88 25.06 -3.01
N ALA A 205 -1.50 26.30 -3.32
CA ALA A 205 -1.49 26.81 -4.69
C ALA A 205 -0.56 26.00 -5.60
N ARG A 206 0.65 25.67 -5.13
CA ARG A 206 1.61 24.85 -5.88
C ARG A 206 1.09 23.43 -6.11
N TYR A 207 0.41 22.84 -5.13
CA TYR A 207 -0.22 21.52 -5.28
C TYR A 207 -1.34 21.55 -6.33
N GLN A 208 -2.21 22.56 -6.28
CA GLN A 208 -3.31 22.69 -7.24
C GLN A 208 -2.81 22.95 -8.67
N LEU A 209 -1.76 23.76 -8.83
CA LEU A 209 -1.08 23.93 -10.13
C LEU A 209 -0.50 22.60 -10.63
N ALA A 210 0.20 21.86 -9.78
CA ALA A 210 0.78 20.57 -10.15
C ALA A 210 -0.31 19.57 -10.59
N ASN A 211 -1.43 19.53 -9.88
CA ASN A 211 -2.58 18.69 -10.24
C ASN A 211 -3.16 19.10 -11.60
N ALA A 212 -3.42 20.39 -11.81
CA ALA A 212 -3.95 20.90 -13.07
C ALA A 212 -3.03 20.60 -14.27
N LEU A 213 -1.72 20.82 -14.12
CA LEU A 213 -0.70 20.45 -15.12
C LEU A 213 -0.72 18.95 -15.41
N GLY A 214 -0.78 18.12 -14.36
CA GLY A 214 -0.83 16.66 -14.49
C GLY A 214 -2.09 16.16 -15.22
N VAL A 215 -3.25 16.79 -15.00
CA VAL A 215 -4.50 16.49 -15.72
C VAL A 215 -4.44 16.96 -17.18
N ALA A 216 -3.80 18.11 -17.44
CA ALA A 216 -3.58 18.62 -18.80
C ALA A 216 -2.50 17.84 -19.59
N GLY A 217 -1.79 16.90 -18.94
CA GLY A 217 -0.70 16.13 -19.55
C GLY A 217 0.66 16.82 -19.55
N GLU A 218 0.79 18.00 -18.94
CA GLU A 218 2.05 18.74 -18.73
C GLU A 218 2.86 18.12 -17.56
N ASN A 219 3.11 16.81 -17.65
CA ASN A 219 3.66 15.99 -16.56
C ASN A 219 5.06 16.44 -16.11
N ALA A 220 5.89 16.96 -17.01
CA ALA A 220 7.25 17.42 -16.68
C ALA A 220 7.24 18.67 -15.78
N GLU A 221 6.33 19.61 -16.01
CA GLU A 221 6.18 20.78 -15.13
C GLU A 221 5.47 20.39 -13.83
N SER A 222 4.45 19.53 -13.92
CA SER A 222 3.74 18.98 -12.76
C SER A 222 4.71 18.36 -11.75
N VAL A 223 5.60 17.47 -12.20
CA VAL A 223 6.55 16.80 -11.31
C VAL A 223 7.58 17.75 -10.71
N THR A 224 7.95 18.81 -11.42
CA THR A 224 8.82 19.88 -10.89
C THR A 224 8.17 20.56 -9.69
N HIS A 225 6.86 20.87 -9.77
CA HIS A 225 6.13 21.45 -8.64
C HIS A 225 5.95 20.46 -7.49
N LEU A 226 5.71 19.17 -7.76
CA LEU A 226 5.53 18.13 -6.75
C LEU A 226 6.81 17.85 -5.96
N ARG A 227 7.95 17.74 -6.65
CA ARG A 227 9.25 17.59 -5.97
C ARG A 227 9.58 18.82 -5.13
N ALA A 228 9.33 20.02 -5.65
CA ALA A 228 9.50 21.25 -4.88
C ALA A 228 8.64 21.26 -3.61
N LEU A 229 7.41 20.74 -3.65
CA LEU A 229 6.57 20.57 -2.45
C LEU A 229 7.19 19.62 -1.44
N LEU A 230 7.67 18.46 -1.89
CA LEU A 230 8.32 17.47 -1.01
C LEU A 230 9.64 17.96 -0.41
N ASP A 231 10.30 18.92 -1.07
CA ASP A 231 11.49 19.59 -0.54
C ASP A 231 11.14 20.70 0.47
N LEU A 232 10.02 21.40 0.27
CA LEU A 232 9.52 22.44 1.15
C LEU A 232 8.87 21.88 2.42
N ASP A 233 8.21 20.72 2.31
CA ASP A 233 7.51 20.04 3.41
C ASP A 233 7.92 18.57 3.46
N ARG A 234 8.87 18.24 4.35
CA ARG A 234 9.35 16.86 4.51
C ARG A 234 8.26 15.93 5.05
N GLY A 235 7.29 16.47 5.79
CA GLY A 235 6.17 15.71 6.35
C GLY A 235 5.07 15.39 5.34
N ASP A 236 5.11 15.99 4.15
CA ASP A 236 4.13 15.80 3.08
C ASP A 236 2.67 15.92 3.57
N HIS A 237 2.36 17.01 4.28
CA HIS A 237 1.04 17.24 4.87
C HIS A 237 -0.07 17.38 3.83
N LEU A 238 0.29 17.73 2.59
CA LEU A 238 -0.64 17.79 1.45
C LEU A 238 -0.80 16.45 0.71
N GLY A 239 0.00 15.43 1.02
CA GLY A 239 -0.04 14.16 0.30
C GLY A 239 0.48 14.22 -1.14
N ALA A 240 1.38 15.16 -1.45
CA ALA A 240 2.01 15.33 -2.76
C ALA A 240 2.76 14.08 -3.24
N ARG A 241 3.21 13.19 -2.34
CA ARG A 241 3.91 11.96 -2.70
C ARG A 241 3.12 11.07 -3.66
N TYR A 242 1.80 11.00 -3.54
CA TYR A 242 0.97 10.14 -4.38
C TYR A 242 0.87 10.65 -5.81
N LEU A 243 0.55 11.94 -5.96
CA LEU A 243 0.51 12.57 -7.28
C LEU A 243 1.90 12.57 -7.91
N CYS A 244 2.96 12.74 -7.11
CA CYS A 244 4.35 12.69 -7.57
C CYS A 244 4.70 11.33 -8.16
N VAL A 245 4.50 10.22 -7.42
CA VAL A 245 4.85 8.88 -7.90
C VAL A 245 4.08 8.51 -9.18
N GLY A 246 2.78 8.83 -9.25
CA GLY A 246 1.98 8.60 -10.46
C GLY A 246 2.45 9.43 -11.67
N THR A 247 2.93 10.64 -11.44
CA THR A 247 3.45 11.52 -12.50
C THR A 247 4.83 11.08 -12.99
N GLU A 248 5.72 10.65 -12.08
CA GLU A 248 7.01 10.07 -12.43
C GLU A 248 6.85 8.82 -13.30
N LEU A 249 5.94 7.92 -12.92
CA LEU A 249 5.67 6.69 -13.68
C LEU A 249 5.09 6.98 -15.06
N ARG A 250 4.21 8.00 -15.20
CA ARG A 250 3.71 8.47 -16.50
C ARG A 250 4.82 8.96 -17.43
N LEU A 251 5.88 9.55 -16.86
CA LEU A 251 7.06 9.98 -17.61
C LEU A 251 8.04 8.83 -17.92
N GLY A 252 7.80 7.63 -17.40
CA GLY A 252 8.72 6.50 -17.51
C GLY A 252 9.90 6.58 -16.55
N ASN A 253 9.88 7.49 -15.58
CA ASN A 253 10.96 7.70 -14.61
C ASN A 253 10.89 6.69 -13.45
N GLY A 254 11.05 5.39 -13.76
CA GLY A 254 10.95 4.31 -12.77
C GLY A 254 11.92 4.45 -11.59
N SER A 255 13.15 4.92 -11.84
CA SER A 255 14.14 5.15 -10.77
C SER A 255 13.70 6.22 -9.77
N ALA A 256 13.13 7.33 -10.25
CA ALA A 256 12.61 8.39 -9.40
C ALA A 256 11.39 7.93 -8.59
N ALA A 257 10.49 7.14 -9.21
CA ALA A 257 9.37 6.54 -8.50
C ALA A 257 9.87 5.61 -7.38
N ARG A 258 10.90 4.80 -7.64
CA ARG A 258 11.51 3.90 -6.66
C ARG A 258 12.17 4.65 -5.50
N GLU A 259 12.91 5.72 -5.78
CA GLU A 259 13.48 6.61 -4.76
C GLU A 259 12.38 7.19 -3.86
N LEU A 260 11.28 7.65 -4.46
CA LEU A 260 10.16 8.20 -3.72
C LEU A 260 9.46 7.16 -2.84
N ILE A 261 9.27 5.93 -3.33
CA ILE A 261 8.72 4.82 -2.53
C ILE A 261 9.64 4.54 -1.33
N ALA A 262 10.95 4.48 -1.54
CA ALA A 262 11.92 4.21 -0.48
C ALA A 262 11.98 5.32 0.59
N ARG A 263 11.64 6.57 0.22
CA ARG A 263 11.56 7.69 1.16
C ARG A 263 10.41 7.53 2.19
N PHE A 264 9.39 6.74 1.89
CA PHE A 264 8.20 6.56 2.73
C PHE A 264 7.92 5.07 3.00
N PRO A 265 8.80 4.35 3.72
CA PRO A 265 8.72 2.90 3.90
C PRO A 265 7.55 2.41 4.77
N HIS A 266 6.92 3.32 5.52
CA HIS A 266 5.81 3.04 6.42
C HIS A 266 4.50 3.71 5.94
N ASP A 267 4.38 4.00 4.65
CA ASP A 267 3.12 4.51 4.10
C ASP A 267 2.04 3.43 4.20
N PRO A 268 0.88 3.71 4.85
CA PRO A 268 -0.11 2.69 5.12
C PRO A 268 -1.03 2.41 3.91
N HIS A 269 -0.80 3.06 2.76
CA HIS A 269 -1.74 3.07 1.65
C HIS A 269 -1.26 2.29 0.44
N ALA A 270 -2.22 1.80 -0.33
CA ALA A 270 -1.95 0.90 -1.46
C ALA A 270 -1.31 1.58 -2.68
N VAL A 271 -1.13 2.91 -2.68
CA VAL A 271 -0.54 3.63 -3.84
C VAL A 271 0.89 3.16 -4.11
N PHE A 272 1.77 3.06 -3.11
CA PHE A 272 3.16 2.65 -3.34
C PHE A 272 3.32 1.17 -3.71
N PRO A 273 2.64 0.21 -3.06
CA PRO A 273 2.63 -1.17 -3.52
C PRO A 273 2.23 -1.30 -5.00
N TRP A 274 1.17 -0.61 -5.43
CA TRP A 274 0.73 -0.64 -6.83
C TRP A 274 1.64 0.16 -7.78
N ALA A 275 2.23 1.25 -7.33
CA ALA A 275 3.23 2.00 -8.09
C ALA A 275 4.47 1.15 -8.38
N LEU A 276 4.89 0.30 -7.43
CA LEU A 276 6.01 -0.62 -7.59
C LEU A 276 5.74 -1.66 -8.70
N VAL A 277 4.51 -2.13 -8.85
CA VAL A 277 4.14 -3.05 -9.95
C VAL A 277 4.41 -2.41 -11.33
N ILE A 278 3.96 -1.16 -11.49
CA ILE A 278 4.17 -0.39 -12.74
C ILE A 278 5.66 -0.11 -12.93
N GLU A 279 6.37 0.26 -11.87
CA GLU A 279 7.81 0.52 -11.90
C GLU A 279 8.61 -0.69 -12.39
N ARG A 280 8.37 -1.87 -11.80
CA ARG A 280 9.04 -3.12 -12.20
C ARG A 280 8.70 -3.53 -13.62
N TRP A 281 7.45 -3.30 -14.03
CA TRP A 281 7.06 -3.49 -15.42
C TRP A 281 7.87 -2.60 -16.38
N LEU A 282 7.99 -1.31 -16.08
CA LEU A 282 8.77 -0.35 -16.88
C LEU A 282 10.26 -0.71 -16.90
N ALA A 283 10.80 -1.27 -15.82
CA ALA A 283 12.17 -1.77 -15.75
C ALA A 283 12.41 -3.05 -16.58
N GLY A 284 11.35 -3.68 -17.11
CA GLY A 284 11.44 -4.96 -17.82
C GLY A 284 11.56 -6.18 -16.90
N GLU A 285 11.46 -5.99 -15.59
CA GLU A 285 11.62 -7.04 -14.58
C GLU A 285 10.28 -7.78 -14.35
N ARG A 286 9.88 -8.64 -15.28
CA ARG A 286 8.56 -9.33 -15.27
C ARG A 286 8.31 -10.16 -14.01
N ALA A 287 9.30 -10.92 -13.55
CA ALA A 287 9.20 -11.70 -12.31
C ALA A 287 9.00 -10.80 -11.09
N ALA A 288 9.78 -9.71 -10.98
CA ALA A 288 9.63 -8.75 -9.90
C ALA A 288 8.29 -8.01 -9.96
N ALA A 289 7.76 -7.71 -11.16
CA ALA A 289 6.44 -7.12 -11.33
C ALA A 289 5.31 -8.07 -10.90
N ALA A 290 5.42 -9.35 -11.24
CA ALA A 290 4.46 -10.38 -10.81
C ALA A 290 4.46 -10.56 -9.28
N ALA A 291 5.65 -10.63 -8.67
CA ALA A 291 5.80 -10.67 -7.21
C ALA A 291 5.26 -9.40 -6.53
N ALA A 292 5.59 -8.22 -7.06
CA ALA A 292 5.06 -6.95 -6.56
C ALA A 292 3.54 -6.90 -6.65
N ARG A 293 2.93 -7.46 -7.71
CA ARG A 293 1.47 -7.52 -7.85
C ARG A 293 0.83 -8.40 -6.77
N ARG A 294 1.44 -9.54 -6.42
CA ARG A 294 0.96 -10.39 -5.31
C ARG A 294 0.91 -9.61 -4.00
N SER A 295 2.03 -8.98 -3.64
CA SER A 295 2.10 -8.13 -2.43
C SER A 295 1.15 -6.92 -2.50
N ALA A 296 0.99 -6.28 -3.66
CA ALA A 296 0.08 -5.14 -3.81
C ALA A 296 -1.41 -5.54 -3.65
N ARG A 297 -1.78 -6.78 -3.98
CA ARG A 297 -3.14 -7.31 -3.75
C ARG A 297 -3.43 -7.53 -2.26
N GLU A 298 -2.43 -7.85 -1.45
CA GLU A 298 -2.59 -7.93 0.01
C GLU A 298 -2.88 -6.55 0.60
N ALA A 299 -2.21 -5.51 0.08
CA ALA A 299 -2.48 -4.12 0.50
C ALA A 299 -3.89 -3.67 0.10
N ASN A 300 -4.31 -3.93 -1.14
CA ASN A 300 -5.69 -3.68 -1.57
C ASN A 300 -6.08 -4.55 -2.79
N PRO A 301 -7.00 -5.53 -2.62
CA PRO A 301 -7.35 -6.47 -3.68
C PRO A 301 -8.23 -5.88 -4.79
N PHE A 302 -8.89 -4.74 -4.54
CA PHE A 302 -9.83 -4.14 -5.49
C PHE A 302 -9.15 -3.35 -6.61
N VAL A 303 -7.89 -2.95 -6.43
CA VAL A 303 -7.18 -2.13 -7.43
C VAL A 303 -6.99 -2.88 -8.74
N ASP A 304 -6.80 -4.19 -8.67
CA ASP A 304 -6.57 -5.05 -9.82
C ASP A 304 -7.73 -5.00 -10.83
N SER A 305 -8.96 -5.19 -10.34
CA SER A 305 -10.16 -5.16 -11.18
C SER A 305 -10.46 -3.76 -11.72
N LEU A 306 -10.06 -2.71 -11.00
CA LEU A 306 -10.17 -1.33 -11.48
C LEU A 306 -9.18 -1.02 -12.60
N LEU A 307 -7.91 -1.36 -12.44
CA LEU A 307 -6.89 -1.08 -13.46
C LEU A 307 -7.13 -1.90 -14.75
N THR A 308 -7.61 -3.14 -14.63
CA THR A 308 -7.96 -3.99 -15.77
C THR A 308 -9.30 -3.62 -16.44
N GLY A 309 -10.10 -2.75 -15.79
CA GLY A 309 -11.42 -2.37 -16.28
C GLY A 309 -12.51 -3.43 -16.08
N ALA A 310 -12.24 -4.49 -15.31
CA ALA A 310 -13.22 -5.49 -14.91
C ALA A 310 -14.29 -4.90 -13.97
N ASP A 311 -13.89 -3.92 -13.14
CA ASP A 311 -14.78 -3.16 -12.27
C ASP A 311 -14.78 -1.67 -12.63
N LYS A 312 -15.85 -0.98 -12.22
CA LYS A 312 -15.94 0.48 -12.31
C LYS A 312 -15.41 1.14 -11.04
N PRO A 313 -14.70 2.28 -11.15
CA PRO A 313 -14.27 3.03 -9.98
C PRO A 313 -15.48 3.46 -9.15
N PRO A 314 -15.37 3.42 -7.80
CA PRO A 314 -16.43 3.90 -6.93
C PRO A 314 -16.70 5.39 -7.16
N ARG A 315 -17.91 5.83 -6.86
CA ARG A 315 -18.18 7.27 -6.76
C ARG A 315 -17.46 7.78 -5.52
N SER A 316 -16.54 8.72 -5.70
CA SER A 316 -15.75 9.29 -4.60
C SER A 316 -16.68 9.82 -3.51
N SER A 317 -16.54 9.26 -2.32
CA SER A 317 -17.15 9.75 -1.07
C SER A 317 -16.28 10.84 -0.40
N GLY A 318 -15.10 11.14 -0.95
CA GLY A 318 -14.11 12.06 -0.35
C GLY A 318 -13.36 11.48 0.85
N LEU A 319 -13.76 10.31 1.35
CA LEU A 319 -13.17 9.61 2.48
C LEU A 319 -12.75 8.23 2.04
N TRP A 320 -11.53 7.82 2.38
CA TRP A 320 -11.00 6.51 2.03
C TRP A 320 -10.20 5.96 3.20
N ARG A 321 -10.26 4.63 3.36
CA ARG A 321 -9.57 3.89 4.42
C ARG A 321 -8.60 2.89 3.79
N PRO A 322 -7.44 2.62 4.41
CA PRO A 322 -6.56 1.54 3.96
C PRO A 322 -7.32 0.23 3.73
N GLY A 323 -7.05 -0.43 2.59
CA GLY A 323 -7.67 -1.67 2.13
C GLY A 323 -9.10 -1.55 1.59
N SER A 324 -9.71 -0.35 1.61
CA SER A 324 -11.10 -0.17 1.19
C SER A 324 -11.26 -0.03 -0.33
N ARG A 325 -12.48 -0.23 -0.84
CA ARG A 325 -12.80 0.02 -2.25
C ARG A 325 -12.62 1.48 -2.65
N ASP A 326 -12.89 2.42 -1.74
CA ASP A 326 -12.71 3.86 -1.98
C ASP A 326 -11.22 4.21 -2.10
N GLU A 327 -10.35 3.59 -1.30
CA GLU A 327 -8.89 3.70 -1.48
C GLU A 327 -8.47 3.14 -2.85
N ALA A 328 -9.02 2.01 -3.28
CA ALA A 328 -8.72 1.48 -4.61
C ALA A 328 -9.12 2.47 -5.73
N GLY A 329 -10.22 3.20 -5.55
CA GLY A 329 -10.59 4.32 -6.41
C GLY A 329 -9.53 5.44 -6.42
N PHE A 330 -8.98 5.79 -5.25
CA PHE A 330 -7.89 6.76 -5.15
C PHE A 330 -6.60 6.27 -5.84
N VAL A 331 -6.22 5.00 -5.67
CA VAL A 331 -5.09 4.38 -6.38
C VAL A 331 -5.33 4.44 -7.89
N PHE A 332 -6.53 4.10 -8.35
CA PHE A 332 -6.90 4.13 -9.77
C PHE A 332 -6.79 5.54 -10.36
N VAL A 333 -7.29 6.57 -9.69
CA VAL A 333 -7.18 7.97 -10.15
C VAL A 333 -5.71 8.41 -10.21
N THR A 334 -4.91 7.97 -9.25
CA THR A 334 -3.49 8.37 -9.13
C THR A 334 -2.59 7.67 -10.16
N LEU A 335 -2.79 6.36 -10.37
CA LEU A 335 -1.88 5.51 -11.15
C LEU A 335 -2.46 5.04 -12.48
N GLY A 336 -3.77 5.14 -12.72
CA GLY A 336 -4.42 4.59 -13.90
C GLY A 336 -3.87 5.16 -15.21
N ALA A 337 -3.55 6.45 -15.24
CA ALA A 337 -2.91 7.06 -16.40
C ALA A 337 -1.46 6.57 -16.61
N ALA A 338 -0.72 6.28 -15.55
CA ALA A 338 0.62 5.67 -15.65
C ALA A 338 0.53 4.23 -16.17
N ALA A 339 -0.41 3.45 -15.64
CA ALA A 339 -0.68 2.08 -16.08
C ALA A 339 -1.09 2.02 -17.56
N LEU A 340 -1.89 2.98 -18.03
CA LEU A 340 -2.28 3.08 -19.44
C LEU A 340 -1.12 3.51 -20.34
N ALA A 341 -0.26 4.43 -19.88
CA ALA A 341 0.92 4.87 -20.62
C ALA A 341 2.00 3.78 -20.73
N ALA A 342 2.07 2.86 -19.76
CA ALA A 342 2.97 1.73 -19.77
C ALA A 342 2.54 0.68 -20.81
N ALA A 343 3.12 0.73 -22.01
CA ALA A 343 2.79 -0.15 -23.11
C ALA A 343 2.78 -1.64 -22.69
N GLY A 344 1.70 -2.35 -23.02
CA GLY A 344 1.52 -3.77 -22.73
C GLY A 344 1.19 -4.11 -21.27
N PHE A 345 1.20 -3.14 -20.34
CA PHE A 345 0.97 -3.38 -18.92
C PHE A 345 -0.46 -3.87 -18.63
N ILE A 346 -1.48 -3.17 -19.14
CA ILE A 346 -2.88 -3.56 -18.92
C ILE A 346 -3.19 -4.95 -19.52
N PRO A 347 -2.82 -5.27 -20.78
CA PRO A 347 -2.95 -6.62 -21.31
C PRO A 347 -2.25 -7.67 -20.44
N TRP A 348 -1.03 -7.39 -19.98
CA TRP A 348 -0.31 -8.29 -19.07
C TRP A 348 -1.09 -8.55 -17.79
N MET A 349 -1.66 -7.52 -17.15
CA MET A 349 -2.49 -7.70 -15.96
C MET A 349 -3.74 -8.53 -16.22
N ILE A 350 -4.42 -8.31 -17.36
CA ILE A 350 -5.60 -9.07 -17.79
C ILE A 350 -5.26 -10.56 -17.96
N HIS A 351 -4.07 -10.87 -18.50
CA HIS A 351 -3.57 -12.23 -18.69
C HIS A 351 -2.86 -12.79 -17.45
N GLY A 352 -3.37 -12.49 -16.25
CA GLY A 352 -2.87 -13.06 -14.99
C GLY A 352 -1.61 -12.40 -14.43
N GLY A 353 -0.93 -11.52 -15.19
CA GLY A 353 0.27 -10.82 -14.75
C GLY A 353 1.42 -11.75 -14.40
N HIS A 354 1.53 -12.82 -15.17
CA HIS A 354 2.57 -13.83 -15.06
C HIS A 354 3.95 -13.24 -15.36
N ALA A 355 4.98 -13.71 -14.65
CA ALA A 355 6.38 -13.46 -14.94
C ALA A 355 6.77 -13.96 -16.34
N THR A 356 6.12 -15.04 -16.79
CA THR A 356 6.40 -15.72 -18.07
C THR A 356 5.37 -15.42 -19.16
N THR A 357 5.77 -15.53 -20.43
CA THR A 357 4.83 -15.39 -21.56
C THR A 357 4.05 -16.68 -21.81
N ALA A 358 2.94 -16.61 -22.54
CA ALA A 358 2.20 -17.81 -22.94
C ALA A 358 3.05 -18.76 -23.81
N GLU A 359 3.97 -18.21 -24.62
CA GLU A 359 4.92 -18.99 -25.42
C GLU A 359 5.94 -19.69 -24.54
N ASP A 360 6.48 -19.02 -23.51
CA ASP A 360 7.39 -19.64 -22.54
C ASP A 360 6.72 -20.80 -21.81
N ARG A 361 5.46 -20.63 -21.40
CA ARG A 361 4.68 -21.69 -20.73
C ARG A 361 4.39 -22.87 -21.66
N ALA A 362 4.05 -22.59 -22.92
CA ALA A 362 3.83 -23.63 -23.91
C ALA A 362 5.13 -24.40 -24.22
N ALA A 363 6.25 -23.67 -24.34
CA ALA A 363 7.57 -24.24 -24.55
C ALA A 363 8.01 -25.09 -23.35
N ALA A 364 7.79 -24.62 -22.12
CA ALA A 364 8.09 -25.36 -20.90
C ALA A 364 7.35 -26.70 -20.87
N ARG A 365 6.06 -26.72 -21.20
CA ARG A 365 5.27 -27.97 -21.28
C ARG A 365 5.78 -28.93 -22.34
N ALA A 366 6.16 -28.41 -23.50
CA ALA A 366 6.70 -29.21 -24.60
C ALA A 366 8.12 -29.74 -24.32
N ALA A 367 8.83 -29.17 -23.34
CA ALA A 367 10.22 -29.51 -23.06
C ALA A 367 10.40 -30.80 -22.24
N TYR A 368 9.34 -31.35 -21.64
CA TYR A 368 9.44 -32.57 -20.82
C TYR A 368 9.08 -33.81 -21.62
N ALA A 369 9.85 -34.89 -21.43
CA ALA A 369 9.58 -36.19 -22.05
C ALA A 369 8.91 -37.16 -21.07
N LEU A 370 8.23 -38.19 -21.59
CA LEU A 370 7.77 -39.29 -20.75
C LEU A 370 8.97 -40.03 -20.13
N PRO A 371 8.88 -40.47 -18.86
CA PRO A 371 7.68 -40.45 -18.00
C PRO A 371 7.40 -39.13 -17.27
N VAL A 372 8.34 -38.20 -17.17
CA VAL A 372 8.19 -36.95 -16.39
C VAL A 372 7.04 -36.08 -16.90
N ALA A 373 6.85 -36.01 -18.22
CA ALA A 373 5.75 -35.26 -18.85
C ALA A 373 4.35 -35.68 -18.38
N ALA A 374 4.18 -36.90 -17.84
CA ALA A 374 2.90 -37.34 -17.30
C ALA A 374 2.43 -36.46 -16.12
N LEU A 375 3.36 -35.88 -15.36
CA LEU A 375 3.06 -35.03 -14.20
C LEU A 375 2.35 -33.72 -14.60
N LEU A 376 2.53 -33.24 -15.84
CA LEU A 376 1.88 -32.05 -16.38
C LEU A 376 0.35 -32.16 -16.48
N THR A 377 -0.19 -33.37 -16.39
CA THR A 377 -1.62 -33.65 -16.60
C THR A 377 -2.40 -33.97 -15.33
N LEU A 378 -1.71 -34.05 -14.18
CA LEU A 378 -2.31 -34.53 -12.93
C LEU A 378 -3.23 -33.51 -12.25
N GLY A 379 -2.93 -32.22 -12.42
CA GLY A 379 -3.72 -31.13 -11.83
C GLY A 379 -3.65 -31.11 -10.31
N GLU A 380 -4.66 -30.51 -9.69
CA GLU A 380 -4.63 -30.21 -8.27
C GLU A 380 -4.40 -31.46 -7.39
N CYS A 381 -3.47 -31.31 -6.46
CA CYS A 381 -3.10 -32.38 -5.54
C CYS A 381 -3.80 -32.18 -4.19
N ALA A 382 -4.08 -33.27 -3.46
CA ALA A 382 -4.68 -33.18 -2.15
C ALA A 382 -3.80 -32.38 -1.17
N ASN A 383 -4.44 -31.55 -0.34
CA ASN A 383 -3.81 -30.77 0.71
C ASN A 383 -3.42 -31.66 1.90
N GLN A 384 -2.33 -32.40 1.72
CA GLN A 384 -1.72 -33.29 2.69
C GLN A 384 -0.21 -33.06 2.66
N ARG A 385 0.41 -32.88 3.84
CA ARG A 385 1.84 -32.59 3.98
C ARG A 385 2.74 -33.70 3.40
N VAL A 386 2.30 -34.95 3.50
CA VAL A 386 2.96 -36.10 2.87
C VAL A 386 1.99 -36.75 1.88
N SER A 387 2.42 -36.89 0.63
CA SER A 387 1.59 -37.51 -0.40
C SER A 387 1.45 -39.02 -0.17
N THR A 388 0.23 -39.53 -0.26
CA THR A 388 -0.06 -40.97 -0.21
C THR A 388 0.12 -41.67 -1.57
N VAL A 389 0.51 -40.93 -2.60
CA VAL A 389 0.70 -41.44 -3.96
C VAL A 389 2.13 -41.94 -4.14
N ASP A 390 2.29 -43.21 -4.50
CA ASP A 390 3.57 -43.77 -4.96
C ASP A 390 3.85 -43.31 -6.41
N TYR A 391 4.57 -42.19 -6.54
CA TYR A 391 4.92 -41.59 -7.83
C TYR A 391 5.81 -42.51 -8.69
N PRO A 392 6.89 -43.12 -8.17
CA PRO A 392 7.72 -44.05 -8.94
C PRO A 392 6.93 -45.18 -9.58
N SER A 393 6.14 -45.92 -8.81
CA SER A 393 5.42 -47.08 -9.34
C SER A 393 4.28 -46.69 -10.28
N ARG A 394 3.57 -45.60 -9.97
CA ARG A 394 2.41 -45.16 -10.76
C ARG A 394 2.79 -44.58 -12.13
N PHE A 395 3.92 -43.88 -12.21
CA PHE A 395 4.32 -43.15 -13.42
C PHE A 395 5.58 -43.72 -14.09
N GLY A 396 6.20 -44.75 -13.51
CA GLY A 396 7.44 -45.33 -14.04
C GLY A 396 8.66 -44.44 -13.85
N LEU A 397 8.64 -43.57 -12.82
CA LEU A 397 9.77 -42.70 -12.49
C LEU A 397 10.90 -43.53 -11.85
N ARG A 398 12.14 -43.11 -12.10
CA ARG A 398 13.38 -43.86 -11.79
C ARG A 398 14.48 -42.86 -11.43
N PRO A 399 15.56 -43.29 -10.76
CA PRO A 399 16.70 -42.42 -10.47
C PRO A 399 17.27 -41.67 -11.69
N ALA A 400 17.20 -42.26 -12.89
CA ALA A 400 17.62 -41.61 -14.14
C ALA A 400 16.83 -40.34 -14.50
N HIS A 401 15.63 -40.15 -13.94
CA HIS A 401 14.76 -39.00 -14.20
C HIS A 401 14.92 -37.86 -13.18
N ARG A 402 15.79 -38.02 -12.16
CA ARG A 402 15.95 -37.04 -11.08
C ARG A 402 16.31 -35.64 -11.57
N SER A 403 17.21 -35.52 -12.54
CA SER A 403 17.61 -34.22 -13.10
C SER A 403 16.46 -33.52 -13.82
N GLU A 404 15.63 -34.27 -14.54
CA GLU A 404 14.45 -33.73 -15.23
C GLU A 404 13.33 -33.36 -14.25
N LEU A 405 13.15 -34.11 -13.16
CA LEU A 405 12.23 -33.75 -12.07
C LEU A 405 12.67 -32.48 -11.34
N VAL A 406 13.97 -32.31 -11.05
CA VAL A 406 14.48 -31.05 -10.49
C VAL A 406 14.25 -29.89 -11.47
N ARG A 407 14.44 -30.14 -12.78
CA ARG A 407 14.11 -29.14 -13.80
C ARG A 407 12.62 -28.76 -13.72
N MET A 408 11.70 -29.71 -13.58
CA MET A 408 10.26 -29.46 -13.43
C MET A 408 9.89 -28.72 -12.14
N ALA A 409 10.45 -29.13 -11.00
CA ALA A 409 10.22 -28.48 -9.71
C ALA A 409 10.63 -26.99 -9.71
N THR A 410 11.66 -26.66 -10.48
CA THR A 410 12.26 -25.31 -10.54
C THR A 410 11.87 -24.52 -11.79
N ASP A 411 10.95 -25.00 -12.62
CA ASP A 411 10.54 -24.32 -13.86
C ASP A 411 9.48 -23.25 -13.56
N THR A 412 9.91 -22.00 -13.45
CA THR A 412 9.06 -20.84 -13.13
C THR A 412 7.89 -20.65 -14.11
N ALA A 413 8.00 -21.13 -15.36
CA ALA A 413 6.91 -21.07 -16.33
C ALA A 413 5.78 -22.06 -16.01
N LEU A 414 6.06 -23.10 -15.22
CA LEU A 414 5.04 -24.03 -14.74
C LEU A 414 4.36 -23.56 -13.45
N HIS A 415 4.87 -22.53 -12.77
CA HIS A 415 4.29 -21.98 -11.54
C HIS A 415 3.18 -20.94 -11.77
N GLU A 416 2.84 -20.69 -13.04
CA GLU A 416 1.97 -19.58 -13.40
C GLU A 416 0.96 -20.00 -14.47
N SER A 417 -0.29 -20.30 -14.12
CA SER A 417 -1.33 -20.56 -15.11
C SER A 417 -2.73 -20.53 -14.49
N ASP A 418 -3.69 -19.94 -15.20
CA ASP A 418 -5.10 -20.02 -14.80
C ASP A 418 -5.72 -21.37 -15.19
N GLY A 419 -6.09 -22.18 -14.18
CA GLY A 419 -6.91 -23.38 -14.36
C GLY A 419 -6.25 -24.53 -15.14
N ASP A 420 -4.92 -24.51 -15.29
CA ASP A 420 -4.20 -25.52 -16.04
C ASP A 420 -3.62 -26.61 -15.13
N PRO A 421 -3.80 -27.90 -15.45
CA PRO A 421 -3.19 -28.98 -14.69
C PRO A 421 -1.67 -28.87 -14.54
N ALA A 422 -0.99 -28.29 -15.53
CA ALA A 422 0.47 -28.12 -15.52
C ALA A 422 0.98 -27.21 -14.40
N LEU A 423 0.11 -26.36 -13.83
CA LEU A 423 0.41 -25.53 -12.65
C LEU A 423 0.91 -26.37 -11.47
N TRP A 424 0.40 -27.60 -11.35
CA TRP A 424 0.69 -28.50 -10.24
C TRP A 424 1.88 -29.43 -10.51
N ALA A 425 2.44 -29.39 -11.72
CA ALA A 425 3.55 -30.24 -12.10
C ALA A 425 4.81 -30.04 -11.23
N PRO A 426 5.19 -28.80 -10.83
CA PRO A 426 6.29 -28.60 -9.90
C PRO A 426 6.07 -29.29 -8.54
N VAL A 427 4.87 -29.19 -7.97
CA VAL A 427 4.48 -29.88 -6.73
C VAL A 427 4.60 -31.39 -6.88
N HIS A 428 4.07 -31.94 -7.98
CA HIS A 428 4.19 -33.37 -8.28
C HIS A 428 5.65 -33.82 -8.46
N ALA A 429 6.50 -32.98 -9.04
CA ALA A 429 7.91 -33.26 -9.20
C ALA A 429 8.64 -33.30 -7.85
N CYS A 430 8.36 -32.37 -6.93
CA CYS A 430 8.85 -32.41 -5.55
C CYS A 430 8.43 -33.69 -4.83
N ARG A 431 7.14 -34.05 -4.91
CA ARG A 431 6.61 -35.29 -4.31
C ARG A 431 7.22 -36.56 -4.92
N ALA A 432 7.53 -36.54 -6.22
CA ALA A 432 8.27 -37.64 -6.84
C ALA A 432 9.72 -37.70 -6.33
N LEU A 433 10.41 -36.56 -6.20
CA LEU A 433 11.76 -36.48 -5.67
C LEU A 433 11.84 -36.98 -4.22
N ALA A 434 10.82 -36.77 -3.39
CA ALA A 434 10.74 -37.34 -2.04
C ALA A 434 10.83 -38.88 -2.03
N HIS A 435 10.34 -39.55 -3.08
CA HIS A 435 10.43 -41.01 -3.22
C HIS A 435 11.72 -41.50 -3.89
N ILE A 436 12.37 -40.66 -4.69
CA ILE A 436 13.64 -40.96 -5.37
C ILE A 436 14.65 -39.82 -5.14
N PRO A 437 15.15 -39.65 -3.91
CA PRO A 437 15.84 -38.43 -3.47
C PRO A 437 17.09 -38.10 -4.30
N TYR A 438 17.36 -36.83 -4.49
CA TYR A 438 18.50 -36.34 -5.28
C TYR A 438 19.33 -35.32 -4.48
N PRO A 439 20.22 -35.77 -3.57
CA PRO A 439 20.90 -34.90 -2.60
C PRO A 439 21.71 -33.76 -3.26
N GLU A 440 22.31 -34.02 -4.42
CA GLU A 440 23.10 -33.04 -5.16
C GLU A 440 22.28 -31.83 -5.64
N ALA A 441 20.95 -31.95 -5.68
CA ALA A 441 20.04 -30.88 -6.09
C ALA A 441 19.49 -30.04 -4.92
N ALA A 442 19.78 -30.38 -3.66
CA ALA A 442 19.19 -29.72 -2.50
C ALA A 442 19.39 -28.19 -2.51
N GLU A 443 20.59 -27.72 -2.81
CA GLU A 443 20.88 -26.28 -2.92
C GLU A 443 20.08 -25.64 -4.06
N ARG A 444 20.04 -26.27 -5.23
CA ARG A 444 19.34 -25.72 -6.40
C ARG A 444 17.84 -25.61 -6.14
N LEU A 445 17.23 -26.61 -5.51
CA LEU A 445 15.82 -26.60 -5.14
C LEU A 445 15.55 -25.45 -4.17
N LEU A 446 16.29 -25.34 -3.07
CA LEU A 446 16.13 -24.25 -2.11
C LEU A 446 16.30 -22.87 -2.77
N ARG A 447 17.37 -22.67 -3.55
CA ARG A 447 17.61 -21.38 -4.22
C ARG A 447 16.50 -20.99 -5.21
N SER A 448 15.77 -21.95 -5.78
CA SER A 448 14.66 -21.65 -6.69
C SER A 448 13.50 -20.92 -6.02
N LEU A 449 13.35 -21.04 -4.69
CA LEU A 449 12.31 -20.32 -3.94
C LEU A 449 12.46 -18.80 -4.05
N ALA A 450 13.67 -18.29 -4.32
CA ALA A 450 13.89 -16.86 -4.55
C ALA A 450 13.11 -16.34 -5.76
N ASP A 451 12.86 -17.19 -6.76
CA ASP A 451 12.16 -16.82 -8.00
C ASP A 451 10.64 -17.03 -7.89
N LEU A 452 10.18 -17.83 -6.92
CA LEU A 452 8.76 -18.17 -6.71
C LEU A 452 8.04 -17.13 -5.82
N GLY A 453 8.79 -16.37 -5.02
CA GLY A 453 8.23 -15.40 -4.06
C GLY A 453 7.62 -16.09 -2.84
N ASP A 454 6.64 -15.45 -2.20
CA ASP A 454 5.97 -15.94 -0.98
C ASP A 454 4.93 -17.03 -1.30
N ASP A 455 5.38 -18.14 -1.88
CA ASP A 455 4.58 -19.36 -2.09
C ASP A 455 4.93 -20.38 -1.01
N ASP A 456 4.31 -20.20 0.17
CA ASP A 456 4.50 -21.05 1.35
C ASP A 456 4.32 -22.54 1.03
N TRP A 457 3.46 -22.86 0.07
CA TRP A 457 3.19 -24.24 -0.33
C TRP A 457 4.42 -24.88 -0.97
N MET A 458 5.02 -24.20 -1.95
CA MET A 458 6.20 -24.72 -2.64
C MET A 458 7.42 -24.84 -1.73
N GLY A 459 7.54 -23.94 -0.73
CA GLY A 459 8.57 -24.03 0.31
C GLY A 459 8.57 -25.39 1.01
N HIS A 460 7.42 -25.79 1.54
CA HIS A 460 7.29 -27.07 2.25
C HIS A 460 7.44 -28.28 1.32
N GLU A 461 6.94 -28.23 0.08
CA GLU A 461 7.11 -29.34 -0.87
C GLU A 461 8.59 -29.55 -1.25
N ILE A 462 9.38 -28.47 -1.33
CA ILE A 462 10.83 -28.56 -1.54
C ILE A 462 11.55 -29.17 -0.33
N VAL A 463 11.16 -28.79 0.89
CA VAL A 463 11.68 -29.40 2.13
C VAL A 463 11.41 -30.91 2.13
N GLU A 464 10.18 -31.33 1.81
CA GLU A 464 9.78 -32.74 1.71
C GLU A 464 10.52 -33.51 0.60
N ALA A 465 10.89 -32.85 -0.50
CA ALA A 465 11.68 -33.44 -1.57
C ALA A 465 13.15 -33.68 -1.15
N ILE A 466 13.68 -32.87 -0.24
CA ILE A 466 15.08 -32.90 0.19
C ILE A 466 15.28 -33.84 1.38
N ALA A 467 14.41 -33.76 2.39
CA ALA A 467 14.61 -34.41 3.68
C ALA A 467 14.92 -35.92 3.61
N PRO A 468 14.27 -36.73 2.74
CA PRO A 468 14.55 -38.17 2.64
C PRO A 468 15.97 -38.53 2.14
N ALA A 469 16.72 -37.58 1.59
CA ALA A 469 18.10 -37.80 1.16
C ALA A 469 19.10 -37.91 2.34
N GLY A 470 18.70 -37.50 3.55
CA GLY A 470 19.53 -37.63 4.75
C GLY A 470 20.86 -36.88 4.67
N ALA A 471 21.93 -37.50 5.16
CA ALA A 471 23.24 -36.90 5.34
C ALA A 471 23.81 -36.24 4.07
N GLU A 472 23.53 -36.81 2.90
CA GLU A 472 24.09 -36.34 1.63
C GLU A 472 23.54 -34.97 1.18
N ALA A 473 22.35 -34.58 1.64
CA ALA A 473 21.75 -33.28 1.31
C ALA A 473 22.20 -32.13 2.23
N ILE A 474 22.71 -32.45 3.42
CA ILE A 474 23.10 -31.46 4.46
C ILE A 474 24.06 -30.39 3.92
N PRO A 475 25.13 -30.72 3.16
CA PRO A 475 26.04 -29.69 2.63
C PRO A 475 25.37 -28.72 1.65
N GLY A 476 24.32 -29.15 0.95
CA GLY A 476 23.51 -28.29 0.09
C GLY A 476 22.69 -27.28 0.90
N CYS A 477 21.95 -27.77 1.88
CA CYS A 477 21.11 -26.92 2.74
C CYS A 477 21.95 -25.95 3.58
N ALA A 478 23.05 -26.43 4.18
CA ALA A 478 23.93 -25.59 5.00
C ALA A 478 24.56 -24.43 4.21
N ARG A 479 24.91 -24.64 2.94
CA ARG A 479 25.43 -23.56 2.08
C ARG A 479 24.38 -22.49 1.80
N VAL A 480 23.12 -22.85 1.58
CA VAL A 480 22.03 -21.88 1.43
C VAL A 480 21.79 -21.12 2.73
N LEU A 481 21.77 -21.84 3.87
CA LEU A 481 21.55 -21.22 5.18
C LEU A 481 22.64 -20.20 5.55
N ALA A 482 23.90 -20.49 5.20
CA ALA A 482 25.05 -19.63 5.47
C ALA A 482 25.22 -18.46 4.49
N ASP A 483 24.50 -18.44 3.37
CA ASP A 483 24.63 -17.40 2.34
C ASP A 483 23.80 -16.17 2.69
N GLU A 484 24.47 -15.17 3.29
CA GLU A 484 23.87 -13.89 3.70
C GLU A 484 23.32 -13.06 2.52
N GLY A 485 23.70 -13.38 1.28
CA GLY A 485 23.25 -12.68 0.07
C GLY A 485 21.89 -13.14 -0.45
N ILE A 486 21.31 -14.22 0.11
CA ILE A 486 20.00 -14.74 -0.31
C ILE A 486 18.87 -14.16 0.56
N LEU A 487 17.68 -14.06 -0.03
CA LEU A 487 16.43 -13.76 0.68
C LEU A 487 16.25 -14.59 1.96
N ARG A 488 15.83 -13.92 3.03
CA ARG A 488 15.63 -14.51 4.37
C ARG A 488 14.68 -15.71 4.38
N ASP A 489 13.62 -15.69 3.57
CA ASP A 489 12.61 -16.77 3.56
C ASP A 489 13.20 -18.06 2.96
N VAL A 490 14.11 -17.93 1.99
CA VAL A 490 14.86 -19.08 1.44
C VAL A 490 15.81 -19.68 2.49
N ARG A 491 16.47 -18.83 3.29
CA ARG A 491 17.33 -19.28 4.40
C ARG A 491 16.51 -19.98 5.49
N HIS A 492 15.29 -19.52 5.73
CA HIS A 492 14.34 -20.20 6.62
C HIS A 492 14.03 -21.63 6.15
N TYR A 493 13.65 -21.84 4.89
CA TYR A 493 13.40 -23.18 4.36
C TYR A 493 14.66 -24.07 4.34
N ALA A 494 15.85 -23.48 4.19
CA ALA A 494 17.10 -24.22 4.33
C ALA A 494 17.30 -24.73 5.78
N ALA A 495 16.94 -23.93 6.78
CA ALA A 495 16.93 -24.36 8.18
C ALA A 495 15.87 -25.44 8.43
N GLU A 496 14.64 -25.28 7.92
CA GLU A 496 13.58 -26.30 8.02
C GLU A 496 14.01 -27.62 7.39
N ALA A 497 14.60 -27.60 6.18
CA ALA A 497 15.12 -28.80 5.53
C ALA A 497 16.18 -29.53 6.38
N LEU A 498 17.08 -28.78 7.02
CA LEU A 498 18.06 -29.34 7.95
C LEU A 498 17.38 -29.99 9.17
N GLY A 499 16.41 -29.30 9.78
CA GLY A 499 15.63 -29.82 10.91
C GLY A 499 14.89 -31.11 10.57
N GLU A 500 14.18 -31.14 9.45
CA GLU A 500 13.48 -32.33 8.95
C GLU A 500 14.44 -33.49 8.66
N ILE A 501 15.63 -33.22 8.09
CA ILE A 501 16.69 -34.25 7.93
C ILE A 501 17.08 -34.81 9.31
N GLY A 502 17.34 -33.96 10.30
CA GLY A 502 17.74 -34.40 11.64
C GLY A 502 16.67 -35.22 12.36
N GLN A 503 15.38 -34.89 12.15
CA GLN A 503 14.25 -35.63 12.73
C GLN A 503 14.06 -37.00 12.06
N ARG A 504 14.11 -37.06 10.72
CA ARG A 504 13.91 -38.31 9.96
C ARG A 504 15.11 -39.24 10.00
N HIS A 505 16.31 -38.68 10.17
CA HIS A 505 17.57 -39.40 10.22
C HIS A 505 18.33 -39.03 11.51
N PRO A 506 18.02 -39.68 12.65
CA PRO A 506 18.61 -39.32 13.95
C PRO A 506 20.15 -39.33 13.99
N ASP A 507 20.80 -40.17 13.16
CA ASP A 507 22.26 -40.21 13.02
C ASP A 507 22.84 -38.90 12.44
N CYS A 508 22.01 -38.12 11.74
CA CYS A 508 22.36 -36.81 11.20
C CYS A 508 22.12 -35.67 12.19
N ALA A 509 21.37 -35.89 13.27
CA ALA A 509 21.01 -34.82 14.22
C ALA A 509 22.23 -34.05 14.75
N PRO A 510 23.38 -34.67 15.12
CA PRO A 510 24.54 -33.93 15.60
C PRO A 510 25.10 -32.92 14.58
N ILE A 511 25.23 -33.31 13.31
CA ILE A 511 25.78 -32.42 12.26
C ILE A 511 24.79 -31.31 11.87
N VAL A 512 23.48 -31.61 11.92
CA VAL A 512 22.41 -30.63 11.71
C VAL A 512 22.42 -29.59 12.83
N ILE A 513 22.44 -30.04 14.09
CA ILE A 513 22.45 -29.16 15.28
C ILE A 513 23.65 -28.23 15.22
N GLU A 514 24.85 -28.73 14.91
CA GLU A 514 26.04 -27.89 14.76
C GLU A 514 25.89 -26.85 13.64
N SER A 515 25.28 -27.22 12.50
CA SER A 515 25.05 -26.28 11.38
C SER A 515 24.08 -25.15 11.76
N LEU A 516 22.99 -25.49 12.46
CA LEU A 516 22.01 -24.52 12.97
C LEU A 516 22.64 -23.61 14.04
N ARG A 517 23.39 -24.19 14.99
CA ARG A 517 24.10 -23.45 16.03
C ARG A 517 25.12 -22.48 15.44
N TRP A 518 25.94 -22.92 14.50
CA TRP A 518 26.94 -22.07 13.84
C TRP A 518 26.33 -20.83 13.18
N THR A 519 25.13 -20.97 12.63
CA THR A 519 24.38 -19.85 12.05
C THR A 519 23.80 -18.95 13.15
N LEU A 520 23.22 -19.54 14.20
CA LEU A 520 22.66 -18.81 15.34
C LEU A 520 23.72 -18.09 16.17
N GLU A 521 24.98 -18.52 16.20
CA GLU A 521 26.09 -17.80 16.86
C GLU A 521 26.24 -16.35 16.37
N ARG A 522 25.75 -16.07 15.15
CA ARG A 522 25.68 -14.73 14.54
C ARG A 522 24.34 -14.05 14.77
N TYR A 523 23.62 -14.38 15.84
CA TYR A 523 22.25 -13.88 16.10
C TYR A 523 22.13 -12.36 16.04
N ARG A 524 23.19 -11.61 16.36
CA ARG A 524 23.20 -10.13 16.28
C ARG A 524 23.19 -9.59 14.85
N ASP A 525 23.75 -10.34 13.91
CA ASP A 525 23.87 -9.95 12.51
C ASP A 525 22.71 -10.55 11.67
N ASN A 526 22.11 -11.64 12.15
CA ASN A 526 20.96 -12.27 11.52
C ASN A 526 19.66 -11.49 11.74
N ASP A 527 18.72 -11.69 10.81
CA ASP A 527 17.34 -11.24 10.97
C ASP A 527 16.67 -11.94 12.18
N PRO A 528 15.94 -11.22 13.07
CA PRO A 528 15.29 -11.81 14.25
C PRO A 528 14.30 -12.93 13.94
N ARG A 529 13.62 -12.87 12.77
CA ARG A 529 12.69 -13.92 12.33
C ARG A 529 13.45 -15.18 11.91
N LEU A 530 14.58 -15.03 11.22
CA LEU A 530 15.47 -16.17 10.91
C LEU A 530 16.00 -16.82 12.20
N ASN A 531 16.42 -16.02 13.18
CA ASN A 531 16.86 -16.55 14.48
C ASN A 531 15.75 -17.37 15.17
N ALA A 532 14.51 -16.87 15.16
CA ALA A 532 13.35 -17.59 15.70
C ALA A 532 13.16 -18.96 15.03
N PHE A 533 13.30 -19.04 13.70
CA PHE A 533 13.21 -20.32 12.99
C PHE A 533 14.38 -21.26 13.26
N LEU A 534 15.62 -20.76 13.39
CA LEU A 534 16.76 -21.58 13.80
C LEU A 534 16.53 -22.21 15.19
N ILE A 535 15.98 -21.43 16.12
CA ILE A 535 15.62 -21.88 17.47
C ILE A 535 14.51 -22.94 17.39
N TRP A 536 13.48 -22.72 16.57
CA TRP A 536 12.43 -23.72 16.32
C TRP A 536 13.02 -25.08 15.94
N GLN A 537 13.92 -25.11 14.95
CA GLN A 537 14.51 -26.37 14.48
C GLN A 537 15.39 -27.03 15.56
N LEU A 538 16.10 -26.24 16.36
CA LEU A 538 16.88 -26.75 17.50
C LEU A 538 15.98 -27.35 18.60
N MET A 539 14.79 -26.78 18.83
CA MET A 539 13.78 -27.32 19.76
C MET A 539 13.24 -28.66 19.26
N ASP A 540 12.83 -28.75 17.99
CA ASP A 540 12.32 -29.99 17.41
C ASP A 540 13.36 -31.13 17.46
N LEU A 541 14.65 -30.79 17.34
CA LEU A 541 15.76 -31.73 17.47
C LEU A 541 16.19 -32.01 18.91
N ARG A 542 15.56 -31.37 19.91
CA ARG A 542 15.89 -31.48 21.35
C ARG A 542 17.36 -31.18 21.64
N ALA A 543 17.90 -30.14 21.01
CA ALA A 543 19.30 -29.75 21.10
C ALA A 543 19.63 -29.02 22.42
N THR A 544 19.57 -29.72 23.56
CA THR A 544 19.79 -29.13 24.90
C THR A 544 21.13 -28.43 25.05
N THR A 545 22.15 -28.85 24.28
CA THR A 545 23.47 -28.21 24.22
C THR A 545 23.46 -26.79 23.64
N ALA A 546 22.40 -26.39 22.94
CA ALA A 546 22.23 -25.05 22.39
C ALA A 546 21.56 -24.06 23.36
N ALA A 547 21.04 -24.51 24.50
CA ALA A 547 20.20 -23.69 25.39
C ALA A 547 20.86 -22.36 25.82
N ASP A 548 22.16 -22.39 26.15
CA ASP A 548 22.88 -21.17 26.54
C ASP A 548 23.05 -20.18 25.38
N LEU A 549 23.21 -20.68 24.15
CA LEU A 549 23.25 -19.86 22.94
C LEU A 549 21.88 -19.22 22.67
N VAL A 550 20.79 -20.01 22.78
CA VAL A 550 19.43 -19.51 22.62
C VAL A 550 19.13 -18.44 23.67
N ARG A 551 19.46 -18.68 24.95
CA ARG A 551 19.33 -17.69 26.03
C ARG A 551 20.08 -16.39 25.69
N SER A 552 21.28 -16.51 25.13
CA SER A 552 22.09 -15.35 24.74
C SER A 552 21.49 -14.55 23.58
N ALA A 553 20.78 -15.21 22.65
CA ALA A 553 20.06 -14.56 21.57
C ALA A 553 18.83 -13.78 22.08
N TYR A 554 18.03 -14.38 22.97
CA TYR A 554 16.91 -13.70 23.64
C TYR A 554 17.38 -12.51 24.48
N ALA A 555 18.43 -12.69 25.29
CA ALA A 555 18.98 -11.62 26.11
C ALA A 555 19.51 -10.43 25.30
N ALA A 556 19.78 -10.63 24.00
CA ALA A 556 20.22 -9.59 23.09
C ALA A 556 19.09 -8.97 22.26
N ASP A 557 17.82 -9.31 22.55
CA ASP A 557 16.64 -8.85 21.79
C ASP A 557 16.73 -9.16 20.29
N ALA A 558 17.35 -10.31 19.97
CA ALA A 558 17.67 -10.71 18.60
C ALA A 558 16.73 -11.79 18.05
N VAL A 559 15.56 -12.00 18.67
CA VAL A 559 14.62 -13.09 18.32
C VAL A 559 13.22 -12.52 18.15
N ASP A 560 12.52 -12.86 17.07
CA ASP A 560 11.12 -12.49 16.89
C ASP A 560 10.20 -13.39 17.72
N GLU A 561 9.86 -12.92 18.93
CA GLU A 561 9.01 -13.64 19.88
C GLU A 561 7.59 -13.93 19.34
N ARG A 562 7.14 -13.22 18.30
CA ARG A 562 5.83 -13.48 17.68
C ARG A 562 5.80 -14.77 16.87
N VAL A 563 6.97 -15.27 16.49
CA VAL A 563 7.11 -16.51 15.70
C VAL A 563 7.28 -17.72 16.60
N ILE A 564 8.18 -17.64 17.59
CA ILE A 564 8.62 -18.80 18.38
C ILE A 564 8.14 -18.77 19.84
N GLY A 565 7.56 -17.65 20.29
CA GLY A 565 7.19 -17.45 21.69
C GLY A 565 8.31 -16.78 22.51
N ASN A 566 8.00 -16.54 23.79
CA ASN A 566 8.94 -15.92 24.72
C ASN A 566 9.98 -16.94 25.24
N TRP A 567 11.00 -16.45 25.95
CA TRP A 567 12.07 -17.31 26.49
C TRP A 567 11.55 -18.38 27.46
N GLU A 568 10.53 -18.11 28.29
CA GLU A 568 10.04 -19.06 29.29
C GLU A 568 9.45 -20.31 28.61
N GLU A 569 8.64 -20.12 27.57
CA GLU A 569 8.04 -21.19 26.76
C GLU A 569 9.11 -22.03 26.03
N VAL A 570 10.14 -21.36 25.51
CA VAL A 570 11.26 -22.01 24.83
C VAL A 570 12.15 -22.76 25.82
N GLU A 571 12.44 -22.20 26.99
CA GLU A 571 13.26 -22.82 28.03
C GLU A 571 12.62 -24.12 28.55
N GLU A 572 11.30 -24.12 28.77
CA GLU A 572 10.55 -25.33 29.14
C GLU A 572 10.70 -26.42 28.08
N SER A 573 10.68 -26.06 26.80
CA SER A 573 10.80 -27.02 25.69
C SER A 573 12.22 -27.57 25.50
N PHE A 574 13.26 -26.82 25.86
CA PHE A 574 14.65 -27.28 25.79
C PHE A 574 15.10 -28.07 27.02
N LEU A 575 14.56 -27.76 28.20
CA LEU A 575 15.02 -28.31 29.48
C LEU A 575 14.04 -29.29 30.14
N GLY A 576 12.78 -29.32 29.68
CA GLY A 576 11.76 -30.31 30.06
C GLY A 576 11.86 -31.58 29.24
#